data_AF-A0AAV4ZX74-F1
#
_entry.id   AF-A0AAV4ZX74-F1
#
_cell.length_a   1.000
_cell.length_b   1.000
_cell.length_c   1.000
_cell.angle_alpha   90.00
_cell.angle_beta   90.00
_cell.angle_gamma   90.00
#
_symmetry.space_group_name_H-M   'P 1'
#
loop_
_entity.id
_entity.type
_entity.pdbx_description
1 polymer ?
#
loop_
_entity_poly.entity_id
_entity_poly.type
_entity_poly.pdbx_seq_one_letter_code
_entity_poly.pdbx_strand_id
1 'polypeptide(L)'
;MDPPFDKFILGSANPLGIEGEFFNSDEPYISKIKVLEYKHSLDSLVEEFQSGVKAVEDIGLVVTWEMHDKWRQMFDAVCLFDEDNTHHRQIHGTTHSFTHSVSGNHAFEAIILKDLVAYLKDPKGEVARQRKFLDQE
;
A
#
# COMPACT_ATOMS: atom_id res chain seq x y z
N MET A 1 -21.58 15.53 -6.66
CA MET A 1 -20.21 15.21 -7.12
C MET A 1 -19.65 16.40 -7.87
N ASP A 2 -18.48 16.92 -7.45
CA ASP A 2 -17.53 17.73 -8.24
C ASP A 2 -16.34 18.11 -7.33
N PRO A 3 -15.30 17.26 -7.22
CA PRO A 3 -14.10 17.25 -8.08
C PRO A 3 -14.01 15.96 -8.93
N PRO A 4 -12.99 15.76 -9.80
CA PRO A 4 -13.02 14.70 -10.81
C PRO A 4 -12.73 13.31 -10.21
N PHE A 5 -13.65 12.80 -9.39
CA PHE A 5 -13.54 11.51 -8.71
C PHE A 5 -13.44 10.33 -9.67
N ASP A 6 -14.02 10.46 -10.86
CA ASP A 6 -13.91 9.48 -11.94
C ASP A 6 -12.46 9.08 -12.25
N LYS A 7 -11.50 9.98 -12.03
CA LYS A 7 -10.07 9.72 -12.24
C LYS A 7 -9.45 8.81 -11.18
N PHE A 8 -10.10 8.68 -10.03
CA PHE A 8 -9.66 7.86 -8.90
C PHE A 8 -10.42 6.53 -8.81
N ILE A 9 -11.54 6.40 -9.52
CA ILE A 9 -12.35 5.18 -9.52
C ILE A 9 -11.64 4.07 -10.31
N LEU A 10 -11.66 2.86 -9.75
CA LEU A 10 -11.16 1.64 -10.37
C LEU A 10 -11.87 1.36 -11.69
N GLY A 11 -11.08 1.10 -12.73
CA GLY A 11 -11.62 0.74 -14.04
C GLY A 11 -10.52 0.25 -14.98
N SER A 12 -10.91 -0.19 -16.17
CA SER A 12 -9.94 -0.70 -17.17
C SER A 12 -8.88 0.34 -17.57
N ALA A 13 -9.23 1.62 -17.57
CA ALA A 13 -8.30 2.73 -17.83
C ALA A 13 -7.53 3.21 -16.58
N ASN A 14 -7.93 2.75 -15.39
CA ASN A 14 -7.35 3.13 -14.10
C ASN A 14 -7.26 1.89 -13.17
N PRO A 15 -6.34 0.94 -13.44
CA PRO A 15 -6.21 -0.29 -12.65
C PRO A 15 -5.72 -0.03 -11.21
N LEU A 16 -5.24 1.18 -10.94
CA LEU A 16 -4.79 1.63 -9.62
C LEU A 16 -5.87 2.43 -8.87
N GLY A 17 -7.09 2.42 -9.40
CA GLY A 17 -8.24 3.09 -8.81
C GLY A 17 -8.72 2.46 -7.51
N ILE A 18 -9.52 3.22 -6.77
CA ILE A 18 -10.28 2.79 -5.59
C ILE A 18 -11.68 2.38 -6.04
N GLU A 19 -12.33 1.44 -5.36
CA GLU A 19 -13.70 1.08 -5.67
C GLU A 19 -14.65 2.28 -5.57
N GLY A 20 -15.61 2.37 -6.49
CA GLY A 20 -16.55 3.50 -6.57
C GLY A 20 -17.37 3.68 -5.30
N GLU A 21 -17.58 2.61 -4.53
CA GLU A 21 -18.33 2.63 -3.26
C GLU A 21 -17.72 3.56 -2.21
N PHE A 22 -16.39 3.76 -2.23
CA PHE A 22 -15.71 4.71 -1.33
C PHE A 22 -16.10 6.17 -1.58
N PHE A 23 -16.66 6.49 -2.74
CA PHE A 23 -17.06 7.85 -3.12
C PHE A 23 -18.57 8.09 -2.99
N ASN A 24 -19.33 7.08 -2.55
CA ASN A 24 -20.78 7.17 -2.41
C ASN A 24 -21.23 7.84 -1.09
N SER A 25 -20.30 8.22 -0.19
CA SER A 25 -20.67 8.96 1.02
C SER A 25 -20.75 10.46 0.78
N ASP A 26 -21.82 11.07 1.27
CA ASP A 26 -21.94 12.53 1.33
C ASP A 26 -21.04 13.16 2.41
N GLU A 27 -20.45 12.33 3.29
CA GLU A 27 -19.48 12.77 4.30
C GLU A 27 -18.07 12.91 3.70
N PRO A 28 -17.33 13.97 4.05
CA PRO A 28 -15.95 14.12 3.64
C PRO A 28 -15.08 13.02 4.26
N TYR A 29 -14.13 12.49 3.50
CA TYR A 29 -13.13 11.57 4.03
C TYR A 29 -12.25 12.29 5.08
N ILE A 30 -12.32 11.85 6.33
CA ILE A 30 -11.52 12.39 7.43
C ILE A 30 -10.37 11.43 7.73
N SER A 31 -9.16 11.76 7.30
CA SER A 31 -7.95 11.06 7.70
C SER A 31 -7.32 11.69 8.94
N LYS A 32 -6.70 10.87 9.78
CA LYS A 32 -5.75 11.38 10.78
C LYS A 32 -4.56 12.02 10.06
N ILE A 33 -4.04 13.11 10.61
CA ILE A 33 -2.77 13.68 10.13
C ILE A 33 -1.70 12.64 10.42
N LYS A 34 -1.07 12.14 9.36
CA LYS A 34 0.01 11.16 9.40
C LYS A 34 1.13 11.56 8.46
N VAL A 35 2.31 11.02 8.70
CA VAL A 35 3.53 11.28 7.93
C VAL A 35 3.54 10.47 6.65
N LEU A 36 3.95 11.14 5.57
CA LEU A 36 4.33 10.53 4.30
C LEU A 36 5.84 10.33 4.28
N GLU A 37 6.28 9.08 4.15
CA GLU A 37 7.70 8.72 4.17
C GLU A 37 8.21 8.34 2.78
N TYR A 38 9.45 8.75 2.49
CA TYR A 38 10.15 8.41 1.26
C TYR A 38 11.48 7.75 1.60
N LYS A 39 11.71 6.53 1.12
CA LYS A 39 12.94 5.76 1.37
C LYS A 39 13.34 4.98 0.14
N HIS A 40 14.63 4.66 0.00
CA HIS A 40 15.06 3.74 -1.05
C HIS A 40 14.47 2.34 -0.82
N SER A 41 14.56 1.82 0.39
CA SER A 41 13.92 0.55 0.77
C SER A 41 13.09 0.64 2.04
N LEU A 42 12.12 -0.26 2.17
CA LEU A 42 11.31 -0.38 3.39
C LEU A 42 12.13 -0.82 4.61
N ASP A 43 13.16 -1.66 4.40
CA ASP A 43 14.08 -2.09 5.45
C ASP A 43 14.73 -0.92 6.20
N SER A 44 15.10 0.17 5.52
CA SER A 44 15.64 1.35 6.19
C SER A 44 14.64 2.01 7.13
N LEU A 45 13.34 1.96 6.81
CA LEU A 45 12.30 2.48 7.68
C LEU A 45 12.07 1.55 8.88
N VAL A 46 12.15 0.23 8.67
CA VAL A 46 12.06 -0.78 9.73
C VAL A 46 13.17 -0.58 10.77
N GLU A 47 14.39 -0.29 10.33
CA GLU A 47 15.51 0.03 11.24
C GLU A 47 15.24 1.30 12.08
N GLU A 48 14.60 2.32 11.50
CA GLU A 48 14.19 3.52 12.22
C GLU A 48 13.09 3.25 13.25
N PHE A 49 12.19 2.30 12.98
CA PHE A 49 11.19 1.85 13.95
C PHE A 49 11.82 1.05 15.09
N GLN A 50 12.69 0.09 14.78
CA GLN A 50 13.36 -0.75 15.78
C GLN A 50 14.28 0.05 16.71
N SER A 51 14.89 1.12 16.20
CA SER A 51 15.72 2.03 17.00
C SER A 51 14.92 3.07 17.79
N GLY A 52 13.60 3.15 17.60
CA GLY A 52 12.73 4.14 18.23
C GLY A 52 12.91 5.57 17.71
N VAL A 53 13.60 5.74 16.57
CA VAL A 53 13.75 7.04 15.90
C VAL A 53 12.41 7.50 15.32
N LYS A 54 11.58 6.55 14.88
CA LYS A 54 10.23 6.79 14.39
C LYS A 54 9.21 5.88 15.06
N ALA A 55 7.99 6.38 15.18
CA ALA A 55 6.81 5.64 15.58
C ALA A 55 6.07 5.17 14.32
N VAL A 56 5.66 3.91 14.26
CA VAL A 56 4.90 3.35 13.12
C VAL A 56 3.54 4.03 12.97
N GLU A 57 2.97 4.41 14.10
CA GLU A 57 1.63 4.95 14.34
C GLU A 57 1.48 6.33 13.68
N ASP A 58 2.59 7.05 13.60
CA ASP A 58 2.72 8.34 12.94
C ASP A 58 2.76 8.21 11.42
N ILE A 59 3.08 7.03 10.87
CA ILE A 59 3.22 6.82 9.42
C ILE A 59 1.88 6.45 8.80
N GLY A 60 1.51 7.16 7.72
CA GLY A 60 0.27 6.92 6.97
C GLY A 60 0.51 6.28 5.62
N LEU A 61 1.53 6.75 4.91
CA LEU A 61 1.89 6.28 3.57
C LEU A 61 3.41 6.24 3.45
N VAL A 62 3.91 5.13 2.89
CA VAL A 62 5.33 4.95 2.58
C VAL A 62 5.50 4.84 1.07
N VAL A 63 6.41 5.62 0.51
CA VAL A 63 6.84 5.49 -0.89
C VAL A 63 8.27 4.99 -0.89
N THR A 64 8.48 3.85 -1.54
CA THR A 64 9.81 3.25 -1.60
C THR A 64 10.11 2.59 -2.94
N TRP A 65 11.39 2.44 -3.28
CA TRP A 65 11.76 1.75 -4.50
C TRP A 65 11.46 0.25 -4.38
N GLU A 66 11.85 -0.38 -3.26
CA GLU A 66 11.66 -1.81 -3.03
C GLU A 66 11.47 -2.18 -1.55
N MET A 67 10.87 -3.34 -1.29
CA MET A 67 10.56 -3.78 0.08
C MET A 67 11.74 -4.44 0.80
N HIS A 68 12.53 -5.28 0.10
CA HIS A 68 13.43 -6.27 0.72
C HIS A 68 12.69 -7.16 1.72
N ASP A 69 13.30 -7.54 2.86
CA ASP A 69 12.82 -8.66 3.68
C ASP A 69 12.71 -8.36 5.19
N LYS A 70 13.38 -7.33 5.72
CA LYS A 70 13.36 -7.05 7.18
C LYS A 70 11.99 -6.62 7.67
N TRP A 71 11.15 -6.03 6.81
CA TRP A 71 9.78 -5.65 7.16
C TRP A 71 8.95 -6.81 7.72
N ARG A 72 9.24 -8.05 7.30
CA ARG A 72 8.57 -9.28 7.78
C ARG A 72 8.75 -9.52 9.28
N GLN A 73 9.76 -8.89 9.89
CA GLN A 73 9.99 -8.99 11.33
C GLN A 73 8.93 -8.26 12.15
N MET A 74 8.20 -7.32 11.54
CA MET A 74 7.25 -6.44 12.21
C MET A 74 5.87 -6.46 11.57
N PHE A 75 5.79 -6.76 10.27
CA PHE A 75 4.59 -6.55 9.48
C PHE A 75 4.28 -7.72 8.55
N ASP A 76 2.98 -7.91 8.34
CA ASP A 76 2.44 -8.67 7.21
C ASP A 76 2.02 -7.67 6.14
N ALA A 77 2.13 -8.07 4.87
CA ALA A 77 1.80 -7.22 3.74
C ALA A 77 0.79 -7.90 2.82
N VAL A 78 -0.18 -7.12 2.36
CA VAL A 78 -1.16 -7.54 1.35
C VAL A 78 -0.87 -6.80 0.06
N CYS A 79 -0.69 -7.52 -1.05
CA CYS A 79 -0.56 -6.92 -2.37
C CYS A 79 -1.93 -6.48 -2.89
N LEU A 80 -2.07 -5.20 -3.19
CA LEU A 80 -3.30 -4.57 -3.68
C LEU A 80 -3.42 -4.61 -5.22
N PHE A 81 -2.45 -5.20 -5.91
CA PHE A 81 -2.59 -5.51 -7.34
C PHE A 81 -3.43 -6.77 -7.58
N ASP A 82 -3.57 -7.60 -6.55
CA ASP A 82 -4.40 -8.80 -6.59
C ASP A 82 -5.88 -8.41 -6.61
N GLU A 83 -6.65 -8.97 -7.53
CA GLU A 83 -8.10 -8.70 -7.63
C GLU A 83 -8.82 -9.11 -6.34
N ASP A 84 -8.34 -10.17 -5.68
CA ASP A 84 -8.88 -10.64 -4.40
C ASP A 84 -8.72 -9.59 -3.28
N ASN A 85 -7.75 -8.69 -3.40
CA ASN A 85 -7.39 -7.69 -2.38
C ASN A 85 -7.65 -6.24 -2.81
N THR A 86 -8.01 -6.00 -4.07
CA THR A 86 -8.09 -4.63 -4.63
C THR A 86 -9.11 -3.76 -3.88
N HIS A 87 -10.19 -4.36 -3.38
CA HIS A 87 -11.22 -3.70 -2.57
C HIS A 87 -10.70 -3.10 -1.25
N HIS A 88 -9.54 -3.55 -0.77
CA HIS A 88 -8.88 -2.98 0.41
C HIS A 88 -8.15 -1.66 0.12
N ARG A 89 -7.99 -1.26 -1.15
CA ARG A 89 -7.27 -0.03 -1.51
C ARG A 89 -8.08 1.21 -1.13
N GLN A 90 -7.64 1.90 -0.08
CA GLN A 90 -8.28 3.15 0.39
C GLN A 90 -7.63 4.42 -0.18
N ILE A 91 -6.38 4.34 -0.63
CA ILE A 91 -5.63 5.46 -1.19
C ILE A 91 -5.28 5.14 -2.64
N HIS A 92 -5.56 6.08 -3.54
CA HIS A 92 -5.34 5.91 -4.97
C HIS A 92 -3.85 5.63 -5.24
N GLY A 93 -3.57 4.59 -6.04
CA GLY A 93 -2.19 4.25 -6.39
C GLY A 93 -1.45 3.39 -5.38
N THR A 94 -2.00 3.08 -4.19
CA THR A 94 -1.29 2.21 -3.24
C THR A 94 -1.20 0.78 -3.76
N THR A 95 -0.03 0.21 -3.54
CA THR A 95 0.39 -1.09 -4.08
C THR A 95 0.31 -2.18 -3.03
N HIS A 96 0.50 -1.83 -1.77
CA HIS A 96 0.54 -2.75 -0.64
C HIS A 96 -0.08 -2.09 0.59
N SER A 97 -0.78 -2.89 1.40
CA SER A 97 -1.24 -2.50 2.74
C SER A 97 -0.47 -3.33 3.77
N PHE A 98 0.02 -2.68 4.83
CA PHE A 98 0.79 -3.33 5.90
C PHE A 98 -0.01 -3.39 7.20
N THR A 99 0.07 -4.53 7.87
CA THR A 99 -0.47 -4.74 9.22
C THR A 99 0.62 -5.24 10.15
N HIS A 100 0.50 -4.97 11.45
CA HIS A 100 1.43 -5.52 12.43
C HIS A 100 1.25 -7.03 12.57
N SER A 101 2.29 -7.84 12.32
CA SER A 101 2.17 -9.31 12.32
C SER A 101 1.65 -9.90 13.64
N VAL A 102 1.91 -9.23 14.77
CA VAL A 102 1.46 -9.70 16.09
C VAL A 102 0.00 -9.35 16.38
N SER A 103 -0.44 -8.14 15.99
CA SER A 103 -1.76 -7.64 16.40
C SER A 103 -2.81 -7.67 15.29
N GLY A 104 -2.40 -7.83 14.03
CA GLY A 104 -3.26 -7.70 12.86
C GLY A 104 -3.77 -6.28 12.60
N ASN A 105 -3.39 -5.31 13.43
CA ASN A 105 -3.81 -3.92 13.26
C ASN A 105 -3.14 -3.30 12.03
N HIS A 106 -3.89 -2.48 11.30
CA HIS A 106 -3.36 -1.65 10.21
C HIS A 106 -2.19 -0.78 10.69
N ALA A 107 -1.10 -0.78 9.94
CA ALA A 107 0.08 0.04 10.19
C ALA A 107 0.07 1.26 9.24
N PHE A 108 0.31 1.01 7.95
CA PHE A 108 0.40 2.03 6.91
C PHE A 108 0.15 1.44 5.51
N GLU A 109 -0.13 2.30 4.55
CA GLU A 109 -0.15 1.94 3.13
C GLU A 109 1.22 2.17 2.49
N ALA A 110 1.51 1.49 1.38
CA ALA A 110 2.74 1.70 0.63
C ALA A 110 2.59 1.74 -0.89
N ILE A 111 3.45 2.54 -1.51
CA ILE A 111 3.72 2.55 -2.94
C ILE A 111 5.14 2.01 -3.15
N ILE A 112 5.22 0.78 -3.65
CA ILE A 112 6.47 0.12 -4.00
C ILE A 112 6.71 0.35 -5.50
N LEU A 113 7.59 1.30 -5.82
CA LEU A 113 7.75 1.83 -7.18
C LEU A 113 8.23 0.77 -8.17
N LYS A 114 9.14 -0.13 -7.75
CA LYS A 114 9.63 -1.22 -8.59
C LYS A 114 8.51 -2.18 -8.97
N ASP A 115 7.64 -2.51 -8.01
CA ASP A 115 6.50 -3.41 -8.21
C ASP A 115 5.44 -2.74 -9.08
N LEU A 116 5.19 -1.44 -8.87
CA LEU A 116 4.31 -0.64 -9.73
C LEU A 116 4.79 -0.63 -11.19
N VAL A 117 6.08 -0.38 -11.43
CA VAL A 117 6.64 -0.40 -12.79
C VAL A 117 6.52 -1.79 -13.41
N ALA A 118 6.76 -2.85 -12.63
CA ALA A 118 6.61 -4.23 -13.08
C ALA A 118 5.14 -4.54 -13.43
N TYR A 119 4.20 -4.12 -12.59
CA TYR A 119 2.76 -4.28 -12.80
C TYR A 119 2.29 -3.57 -14.06
N LEU A 120 2.70 -2.31 -14.27
CA LEU A 120 2.35 -1.55 -15.47
C LEU A 120 2.88 -2.19 -16.76
N LYS A 121 3.97 -2.96 -16.67
CA LYS A 121 4.57 -3.67 -17.81
C LYS A 121 3.94 -5.04 -18.06
N ASP A 122 3.69 -5.81 -17.01
CA ASP A 122 3.09 -7.15 -17.06
C ASP A 122 2.26 -7.41 -15.79
N PRO A 123 0.96 -7.03 -15.79
CA PRO A 123 0.11 -7.16 -14.60
C PRO A 123 0.02 -8.60 -14.08
N LYS A 124 -0.14 -9.56 -14.98
CA LYS A 124 -0.31 -10.98 -14.62
C LYS A 124 0.98 -11.57 -14.06
N GLY A 125 2.11 -11.27 -14.70
CA GLY A 125 3.42 -11.71 -14.22
C GLY A 125 3.75 -11.14 -12.85
N GLU A 126 3.44 -9.85 -12.64
CA GLU A 126 3.72 -9.19 -11.37
C GLU A 126 2.83 -9.70 -10.23
N VAL A 127 1.51 -9.87 -10.44
CA VAL A 127 0.62 -10.46 -9.42
C VAL A 127 1.09 -11.87 -9.04
N ALA A 128 1.47 -12.70 -10.02
CA ALA A 128 1.99 -14.04 -9.76
C ALA A 128 3.32 -14.03 -8.99
N ARG A 129 4.19 -13.04 -9.25
CA ARG A 129 5.43 -12.84 -8.50
C ARG A 129 5.14 -12.41 -7.06
N GLN A 130 4.20 -11.49 -6.85
CA GLN A 130 3.85 -10.98 -5.54
C GLN A 130 3.24 -12.05 -4.64
N ARG A 131 2.32 -12.87 -5.15
CA ARG A 131 1.80 -14.04 -4.41
C ARG A 131 2.94 -14.91 -3.89
N LYS A 132 3.86 -15.32 -4.77
CA LYS A 132 5.03 -16.12 -4.39
C LYS A 132 5.97 -15.42 -3.42
N PHE A 133 6.15 -14.11 -3.56
CA PHE A 133 7.06 -13.34 -2.72
C PHE A 133 6.48 -13.24 -1.31
N LEU A 134 5.20 -12.87 -1.17
CA LEU A 134 4.55 -12.67 0.12
C LEU A 134 4.33 -14.00 0.88
N ASP A 135 4.02 -15.10 0.17
CA ASP A 135 3.84 -16.44 0.74
C ASP A 135 5.14 -17.10 1.25
N GLN A 136 6.30 -16.49 1.03
CA GLN A 136 7.58 -17.00 1.58
C GLN A 136 7.68 -16.64 3.06
N GLU A 137 7.49 -17.64 3.93
CA GLU A 137 7.90 -17.61 5.35
C GLU A 137 9.42 -17.69 5.53
#